data_AF-A0A9E6ZWH8-F1
#
_entry.id   AF-A0A9E6ZWH8-F1
#
_cell.length_a   1.000
_cell.length_b   1.000
_cell.length_c   1.000
_cell.angle_alpha   90.00
_cell.angle_beta   90.00
_cell.angle_gamma   90.00
#
_symmetry.space_group_name_H-M   'P 1'
#
loop_
_entity.id
_entity.type
_entity.pdbx_description
1 polymer ?
#
loop_
_entity_poly.entity_id
_entity_poly.type
_entity_poly.pdbx_seq_one_letter_code
_entity_poly.pdbx_strand_id
1 'polypeptide(L)'
;MEGLNKVSLTPGDLASLASAAYGPRWQSPFARDFCVPLRTVQRWARDGIGKPSTANAARSFLIERARLRIEPPPPIGEEERDDHAYDEMRPHIEALVRVGGAAGWHAAEVLAAILAVTVDLMSEGAGEEATARTLDDVLAALRRGT
;
A
#
# COMPACT_ATOMS: atom_id res chain seq x y z
N MET A 1 -23.12 15.83 19.73
CA MET A 1 -21.90 15.40 20.45
C MET A 1 -21.98 13.90 20.66
N GLU A 2 -21.79 13.14 19.59
CA GLU A 2 -21.79 11.67 19.60
C GLU A 2 -20.36 11.14 19.80
N GLY A 3 -20.24 10.02 20.52
CA GLY A 3 -19.04 9.55 21.18
C GLY A 3 -17.78 9.47 20.32
N LEU A 4 -16.75 10.22 20.71
CA LEU A 4 -15.37 9.98 20.30
C LEU A 4 -14.92 8.64 20.90
N ASN A 5 -15.13 7.60 20.09
CA ASN A 5 -14.76 6.21 20.30
C ASN A 5 -13.46 6.05 21.11
N LYS A 6 -13.52 5.21 22.15
CA LYS A 6 -12.33 4.59 22.75
C LYS A 6 -11.64 3.75 21.67
N VAL A 7 -10.76 4.35 20.85
CA VAL A 7 -10.05 3.59 19.81
C VAL A 7 -8.89 2.83 20.45
N SER A 8 -9.21 1.72 21.12
CA SER A 8 -8.26 0.66 21.38
C SER A 8 -7.83 0.03 20.05
N LEU A 9 -6.57 -0.35 19.90
CA LEU A 9 -6.12 -1.17 18.78
C LEU A 9 -6.24 -2.63 19.19
N THR A 10 -7.14 -3.39 18.54
CA THR A 10 -7.33 -4.81 18.88
C THR A 10 -6.10 -5.64 18.50
N PRO A 11 -5.92 -6.84 19.08
CA PRO A 11 -4.86 -7.76 18.67
C PRO A 11 -4.88 -8.05 17.16
N GLY A 12 -6.08 -8.27 16.60
CA GLY A 12 -6.28 -8.56 15.17
C GLY A 12 -5.89 -7.38 14.27
N ASP A 13 -6.37 -6.17 14.61
CA ASP A 13 -6.02 -4.97 13.83
C ASP A 13 -4.51 -4.68 13.87
N LEU A 14 -3.91 -4.83 15.05
CA LEU A 14 -2.46 -4.66 15.22
C LEU A 14 -1.69 -5.67 14.36
N ALA A 15 -2.07 -6.95 14.41
CA ALA A 15 -1.40 -7.99 13.65
C ALA A 15 -1.51 -7.77 12.14
N SER A 16 -2.70 -7.38 11.65
CA SER A 16 -2.91 -7.06 10.24
C SER A 16 -2.06 -5.87 9.78
N LEU A 17 -2.11 -4.74 10.51
CA LEU A 17 -1.34 -3.55 10.16
C LEU A 17 0.17 -3.80 10.23
N ALA A 18 0.64 -4.47 11.29
CA ALA A 18 2.05 -4.73 11.46
C ALA A 18 2.58 -5.77 10.45
N SER A 19 1.77 -6.77 10.09
CA SER A 19 2.13 -7.69 9.01
C SER A 19 2.16 -7.01 7.64
N ALA A 20 1.32 -6.00 7.40
CA ALA A 20 1.41 -5.21 6.17
C ALA A 20 2.72 -4.40 6.11
N ALA A 21 3.18 -3.85 7.24
CA ALA A 21 4.41 -3.05 7.32
C ALA A 21 5.71 -3.89 7.34
N TYR A 22 5.69 -5.11 7.89
CA TYR A 22 6.91 -5.87 8.18
C TYR A 22 6.86 -7.36 7.79
N GLY A 23 5.75 -7.82 7.21
CA GLY A 23 5.52 -9.23 6.93
C GLY A 23 5.21 -10.08 8.18
N PRO A 24 5.20 -11.42 8.05
CA PRO A 24 4.72 -12.32 9.11
C PRO A 24 5.52 -12.27 10.42
N ARG A 25 6.77 -11.81 10.37
CA ARG A 25 7.69 -11.71 11.51
C ARG A 25 7.80 -10.28 12.06
N TRP A 26 6.68 -9.56 12.06
CA TRP A 26 6.61 -8.12 12.34
C TRP A 26 7.01 -7.69 13.77
N GLN A 27 6.88 -8.55 14.78
CA GLN A 27 7.01 -8.13 16.19
C GLN A 27 8.39 -7.56 16.53
N SER A 28 9.46 -8.21 16.09
CA SER A 28 10.85 -7.77 16.32
C SER A 28 11.21 -6.46 15.61
N PRO A 29 10.98 -6.32 14.29
CA PRO A 29 11.29 -5.06 13.60
C PRO A 29 10.36 -3.92 14.06
N PHE A 30 9.08 -4.19 14.35
CA PHE A 30 8.20 -3.18 14.92
C PHE A 30 8.68 -2.69 16.30
N ALA A 31 9.09 -3.59 17.19
CA ALA A 31 9.63 -3.21 18.50
C ALA A 31 10.86 -2.31 18.37
N ARG A 32 11.77 -2.65 17.44
CA ARG A 32 12.99 -1.88 17.18
C ARG A 32 12.68 -0.48 16.67
N ASP A 33 11.89 -0.38 15.62
CA ASP A 33 11.68 0.91 14.94
C ASP A 33 10.71 1.82 15.69
N PHE A 34 9.75 1.23 16.41
CA PHE A 34 8.83 1.96 17.28
C PHE A 34 9.44 2.27 18.66
N CYS A 35 10.71 1.90 18.88
CA CYS A 35 11.49 2.16 20.09
C CYS A 35 10.81 1.68 21.38
N VAL A 36 10.23 0.48 21.36
CA VAL A 36 9.60 -0.16 22.53
C VAL A 36 10.18 -1.56 22.79
N PRO A 37 10.23 -2.03 24.05
CA PRO A 37 10.72 -3.37 24.33
C PRO A 37 9.91 -4.44 23.59
N LEU A 38 10.59 -5.48 23.06
CA LEU A 38 9.93 -6.59 22.36
C LEU A 38 8.82 -7.25 23.20
N ARG A 39 9.04 -7.40 24.51
CA ARG A 39 8.01 -7.93 25.44
C ARG A 39 6.74 -7.09 25.45
N THR A 40 6.84 -5.77 25.27
CA THR A 40 5.68 -4.87 25.16
C THR A 40 4.89 -5.15 23.89
N VAL A 41 5.58 -5.30 22.75
CA VAL A 41 4.95 -5.64 21.47
C VAL A 41 4.30 -7.03 21.51
N GLN A 42 4.97 -8.02 22.09
CA GLN A 42 4.41 -9.35 22.31
C GLN A 42 3.14 -9.31 23.17
N ARG A 43 3.13 -8.48 24.21
CA ARG A 43 1.94 -8.25 25.02
C ARG A 43 0.82 -7.61 24.20
N TRP A 44 1.13 -6.58 23.41
CA TRP A 44 0.14 -5.94 22.53
C TRP A 44 -0.39 -6.91 21.46
N ALA A 45 0.45 -7.80 20.93
CA ALA A 45 0.02 -8.81 19.96
C ALA A 45 -1.01 -9.80 20.53
N ARG A 46 -1.00 -10.03 21.85
CA ARG A 46 -1.97 -10.89 22.53
C ARG A 46 -3.19 -10.12 23.06
N ASP A 47 -2.94 -8.99 23.70
CA ASP A 47 -3.92 -8.29 24.54
C ASP A 47 -4.46 -7.01 23.88
N GLY A 48 -3.85 -6.56 22.79
CA GLY A 48 -4.15 -5.30 22.13
C GLY A 48 -3.52 -4.10 22.84
N ILE A 49 -3.78 -2.90 22.30
CA ILE A 49 -3.35 -1.62 22.87
C ILE A 49 -4.58 -0.90 23.41
N GLY A 50 -4.80 -0.99 24.73
CA GLY A 50 -5.93 -0.36 25.40
C GLY A 50 -5.78 1.15 25.63
N LYS A 51 -4.54 1.68 25.65
CA LYS A 51 -4.30 3.12 25.85
C LYS A 51 -4.51 3.87 24.51
N PRO A 52 -5.50 4.77 24.38
CA PRO A 52 -5.85 5.37 23.09
C PRO A 52 -4.70 6.13 22.40
N SER A 53 -3.91 6.90 23.16
CA SER A 53 -2.77 7.64 22.59
C SER A 53 -1.71 6.70 21.98
N THR A 54 -1.45 5.57 22.64
CA THR A 54 -0.49 4.58 22.17
C THR A 54 -1.06 3.78 21.00
N ALA A 55 -2.36 3.45 21.04
CA ALA A 55 -3.05 2.77 19.95
C ALA A 55 -3.02 3.61 18.67
N ASN A 56 -3.31 4.91 18.77
CA ASN A 56 -3.25 5.82 17.64
C ASN A 56 -1.83 6.03 17.11
N ALA A 57 -0.84 6.20 18.00
CA ALA A 57 0.56 6.33 17.58
C ALA A 57 1.07 5.09 16.84
N ALA A 58 0.80 3.88 17.39
CA ALA A 58 1.16 2.62 16.75
C ALA A 58 0.44 2.45 15.40
N ARG A 59 -0.87 2.75 15.35
CA ARG A 59 -1.66 2.70 14.11
C ARG A 59 -1.07 3.62 13.04
N SER A 60 -0.85 4.91 13.34
CA SER A 60 -0.30 5.86 12.38
C SER A 60 1.09 5.46 11.89
N PHE A 61 1.96 5.03 12.81
CA PHE A 61 3.29 4.57 12.46
C PHE A 61 3.26 3.35 11.53
N LEU A 62 2.42 2.36 11.83
CA LEU A 62 2.29 1.15 11.02
C LEU A 62 1.67 1.46 9.66
N ILE A 63 0.68 2.36 9.60
CA ILE A 63 0.10 2.83 8.32
C ILE A 63 1.15 3.55 7.48
N GLU A 64 1.91 4.47 8.08
CA GLU A 64 2.97 5.21 7.39
C GLU A 64 4.04 4.27 6.87
N ARG A 65 4.41 3.24 7.64
CA ARG A 65 5.43 2.27 7.25
C ARG A 65 4.94 1.20 6.30
N ALA A 66 3.65 0.89 6.34
CA ALA A 66 2.99 0.09 5.33
C ALA A 66 2.79 0.85 4.00
N ARG A 67 3.11 2.16 3.94
CA ARG A 67 3.16 2.87 2.66
C ARG A 67 4.20 2.19 1.78
N LEU A 68 3.73 1.83 0.60
CA LEU A 68 4.41 1.11 -0.48
C LEU A 68 5.88 1.54 -0.60
N ARG A 69 6.79 0.57 -0.46
CA ARG A 69 8.18 0.72 -0.92
C ARG A 69 8.22 0.16 -2.32
N ILE A 70 8.44 1.03 -3.29
CA ILE A 70 8.85 0.67 -4.64
C ILE A 70 10.37 0.79 -4.62
N GLU A 71 11.08 -0.33 -4.77
CA GLU A 71 12.54 -0.27 -4.84
C GLU A 71 12.97 0.46 -6.13
N PRO A 72 14.08 1.21 -6.10
CA PRO A 72 14.59 1.82 -7.33
C PRO A 72 14.97 0.72 -8.33
N PRO A 73 14.81 0.97 -9.64
CA PRO A 73 15.18 -0.03 -10.63
C PRO A 73 16.68 -0.36 -10.49
N PRO A 74 17.06 -1.63 -10.63
CA PRO A 74 18.47 -2.01 -10.71
C PRO A 74 19.12 -1.35 -11.95
N PRO A 75 20.46 -1.37 -12.09
CA PRO A 75 21.14 -0.87 -13.28
C PRO A 75 20.92 -1.81 -14.48
N ILE A 76 19.72 -1.78 -15.04
CA ILE A 76 19.24 -2.59 -16.19
C ILE A 76 19.00 -1.71 -17.43
N GLY A 77 18.85 -2.33 -18.60
CA GLY A 77 18.59 -1.62 -19.86
C GLY A 77 17.21 -0.95 -19.90
N GLU A 78 17.03 0.09 -20.73
CA GLU A 78 15.75 0.81 -20.84
C GLU A 78 14.57 -0.11 -21.16
N GLU A 79 14.75 -1.08 -22.06
CA GLU A 79 13.71 -2.06 -22.40
C GLU A 79 13.30 -2.93 -21.20
N GLU A 80 14.24 -3.24 -20.31
CA GLU A 80 13.98 -4.06 -19.10
C GLU A 80 13.39 -3.25 -17.95
N ARG A 81 13.47 -1.90 -18.01
CA ARG A 81 12.96 -1.03 -16.94
C ARG A 81 11.44 -1.03 -16.85
N ASP A 82 10.75 -1.10 -17.98
CA ASP A 82 9.28 -1.12 -18.02
C ASP A 82 8.76 -2.44 -17.45
N ASP A 83 9.37 -3.57 -17.82
CA ASP A 83 9.06 -4.90 -17.26
C ASP A 83 9.31 -4.95 -15.74
N HIS A 84 10.45 -4.42 -15.29
CA HIS A 84 10.77 -4.35 -13.87
C HIS A 84 9.78 -3.46 -13.10
N ALA A 85 9.42 -2.31 -13.66
CA ALA A 85 8.42 -1.42 -13.06
C ALA A 85 7.05 -2.10 -12.96
N TYR A 86 6.64 -2.85 -14.00
CA TYR A 86 5.41 -3.63 -13.98
C TYR A 86 5.44 -4.69 -12.86
N ASP A 87 6.51 -5.48 -12.79
CA ASP A 87 6.64 -6.56 -11.79
C ASP A 87 6.65 -6.02 -10.36
N GLU A 88 7.31 -4.89 -10.11
CA GLU A 88 7.36 -4.25 -8.80
C GLU A 88 6.01 -3.63 -8.40
N MET A 89 5.30 -3.00 -9.35
CA MET A 89 4.01 -2.34 -9.08
C MET A 89 2.85 -3.31 -8.95
N ARG A 90 2.87 -4.42 -9.67
CA ARG A 90 1.79 -5.41 -9.73
C ARG A 90 1.30 -5.89 -8.36
N PRO A 91 2.14 -6.38 -7.42
CA PRO A 91 1.65 -6.86 -6.12
C PRO A 91 0.93 -5.78 -5.31
N HIS A 92 1.31 -4.51 -5.49
CA HIS A 92 0.71 -3.38 -4.82
C HIS A 92 -0.66 -3.02 -5.39
N ILE A 93 -0.80 -3.02 -6.72
CA ILE A 93 -2.08 -2.84 -7.40
C ILE A 93 -3.04 -3.98 -7.05
N GLU A 94 -2.57 -5.24 -7.06
CA GLU A 94 -3.37 -6.41 -6.65
C GLU A 94 -3.85 -6.30 -5.19
N ALA A 95 -3.03 -5.74 -4.30
CA ALA A 95 -3.42 -5.48 -2.92
C ALA A 95 -4.54 -4.43 -2.84
N LEU A 96 -4.46 -3.34 -3.61
CA LEU A 96 -5.52 -2.32 -3.68
C LEU A 96 -6.84 -2.91 -4.19
N VAL A 97 -6.80 -3.71 -5.25
CA VAL A 97 -7.98 -4.40 -5.79
C VAL A 97 -8.61 -5.31 -4.73
N ARG A 98 -7.80 -6.07 -3.98
CA ARG A 98 -8.29 -6.95 -2.91
C ARG A 98 -8.96 -6.16 -1.78
N VAL A 99 -8.36 -5.05 -1.37
CA VAL A 99 -8.93 -4.17 -0.32
C VAL A 99 -10.24 -3.53 -0.80
N GLY A 100 -10.30 -3.05 -2.04
CA GLY A 100 -11.52 -2.52 -2.63
C GLY A 100 -12.64 -3.57 -2.69
N GLY A 101 -12.31 -4.79 -3.12
CA GLY A 101 -13.25 -5.92 -3.13
C GLY A 101 -13.79 -6.27 -1.75
N ALA A 102 -12.94 -6.25 -0.72
CA ALA A 102 -13.36 -6.46 0.67
C ALA A 102 -14.29 -5.35 1.19
N ALA A 103 -14.19 -4.14 0.63
CA ALA A 103 -15.08 -3.02 0.90
C ALA A 103 -16.34 -2.99 0.03
N GLY A 104 -16.53 -3.98 -0.86
CA GLY A 104 -17.73 -4.13 -1.70
C GLY A 104 -17.63 -3.53 -3.10
N TRP A 105 -16.46 -3.04 -3.52
CA TRP A 105 -16.25 -2.51 -4.87
C TRP A 105 -15.96 -3.64 -5.86
N HIS A 106 -16.41 -3.47 -7.11
CA HIS A 106 -16.03 -4.39 -8.17
C HIS A 106 -14.57 -4.14 -8.60
N ALA A 107 -13.83 -5.21 -8.93
CA ALA A 107 -12.40 -5.09 -9.30
C ALA A 107 -12.16 -4.13 -10.48
N ALA A 108 -13.06 -4.15 -11.48
CA ALA A 108 -12.98 -3.25 -12.62
C ALA A 108 -13.14 -1.77 -12.24
N GLU A 109 -13.94 -1.44 -11.21
CA GLU A 109 -14.12 -0.07 -10.74
C GLU A 109 -12.84 0.44 -10.07
N VAL A 110 -12.21 -0.41 -9.24
CA VAL A 110 -10.94 -0.08 -8.58
C VAL A 110 -9.84 0.13 -9.61
N LEU A 111 -9.71 -0.76 -10.60
CA LEU A 111 -8.71 -0.64 -11.65
C LEU A 111 -8.94 0.59 -12.54
N ALA A 112 -10.20 0.90 -12.87
CA ALA A 112 -10.54 2.11 -13.62
C ALA A 112 -10.17 3.38 -12.85
N ALA A 113 -10.42 3.42 -11.53
CA ALA A 113 -10.02 4.54 -10.68
C ALA A 113 -8.50 4.68 -10.59
N ILE A 114 -7.76 3.57 -10.47
CA ILE A 114 -6.29 3.59 -10.48
C ILE A 114 -5.78 4.17 -11.81
N LEU A 115 -6.32 3.69 -12.95
CA LEU A 115 -5.94 4.19 -14.26
C LEU A 115 -6.22 5.70 -14.41
N ALA A 116 -7.39 6.18 -13.97
CA ALA A 116 -7.73 7.59 -14.02
C ALA A 116 -6.73 8.45 -13.23
N VAL A 117 -6.41 8.05 -11.99
CA VAL A 117 -5.42 8.75 -11.15
C VAL A 117 -4.02 8.72 -11.79
N THR A 118 -3.63 7.59 -12.40
CA THR A 118 -2.35 7.49 -13.11
C THR A 118 -2.28 8.45 -14.30
N VAL A 119 -3.35 8.56 -15.08
CA VAL A 119 -3.43 9.48 -16.23
C VAL A 119 -3.34 10.95 -15.77
N ASP A 120 -3.99 11.30 -14.67
CA ASP A 120 -3.91 12.65 -14.10
C ASP A 120 -2.46 12.97 -13.69
N LEU A 121 -1.81 12.06 -12.95
CA LEU A 121 -0.40 12.24 -12.52
C LEU A 121 0.58 12.30 -13.70
N MET A 122 0.36 11.50 -14.75
CA MET A 122 1.15 11.57 -15.98
C MET A 122 0.98 12.92 -16.67
N SER A 123 -0.25 13.42 -16.75
CA SER A 123 -0.55 14.71 -17.36
C SER A 123 0.09 15.87 -16.60
N GLU A 124 0.10 15.81 -15.26
CA GLU A 124 0.79 16.78 -14.41
C GLU A 124 2.31 16.77 -14.60
N GLY A 125 2.92 15.59 -14.77
CA GLY A 125 4.37 15.43 -14.87
C GLY A 125 4.96 15.65 -16.27
N ALA A 126 4.28 15.12 -17.30
CA ALA A 126 4.78 15.07 -18.68
C ALA A 126 3.95 15.93 -19.66
N GLY A 127 2.79 16.43 -19.23
CA GLY A 127 1.85 17.17 -20.07
C GLY A 127 0.81 16.27 -20.75
N GLU A 128 -0.32 16.88 -21.12
CA GLU A 128 -1.47 16.19 -21.71
C GLU A 128 -1.13 15.49 -23.04
N GLU A 129 -0.38 16.15 -23.93
CA GLU A 129 -0.05 15.60 -25.25
C GLU A 129 0.87 14.38 -25.16
N ALA A 130 1.86 14.41 -24.27
CA ALA A 130 2.74 13.27 -24.03
C ALA A 130 1.96 12.10 -23.43
N THR A 131 1.07 12.37 -22.47
CA THR A 131 0.21 11.37 -21.83
C THR A 131 -0.73 10.71 -22.84
N ALA A 132 -1.37 11.49 -23.72
CA ALA A 132 -2.24 10.98 -24.76
C ALA A 132 -1.50 10.03 -25.71
N ARG A 133 -0.28 10.39 -26.15
CA ARG A 133 0.56 9.51 -26.99
C ARG A 133 0.89 8.20 -26.29
N THR A 134 1.32 8.23 -25.03
CA THR A 134 1.62 7.02 -24.27
C THR A 134 0.39 6.11 -24.16
N LEU A 135 -0.80 6.68 -23.90
CA LEU A 135 -2.04 5.90 -23.84
C LEU A 135 -2.41 5.28 -25.18
N ASP A 136 -2.25 6.00 -26.29
CA ASP A 136 -2.48 5.48 -27.63
C ASP A 136 -1.56 4.30 -27.95
N ASP A 137 -0.29 4.38 -27.57
CA ASP A 137 0.69 3.30 -27.76
C ASP A 137 0.30 2.05 -26.96
N VAL A 138 -0.11 2.22 -25.69
CA VAL A 138 -0.61 1.13 -24.84
C VAL A 138 -1.87 0.50 -25.43
N LEU A 139 -2.84 1.31 -25.86
CA LEU A 139 -4.07 0.83 -26.49
C LEU A 139 -3.78 0.08 -27.80
N ALA A 140 -2.83 0.55 -28.60
CA ALA A 140 -2.39 -0.13 -29.81
C ALA A 140 -1.70 -1.47 -29.51
N ALA A 141 -0.89 -1.54 -28.45
CA ALA A 141 -0.30 -2.79 -27.97
C ALA A 141 -1.38 -3.80 -27.55
N LEU A 142 -2.37 -3.38 -26.75
CA LEU A 142 -3.47 -4.25 -26.31
C LEU A 142 -4.30 -4.79 -27.49
N ARG A 143 -4.58 -3.97 -28.50
CA ARG A 143 -5.31 -4.38 -29.71
C ARG A 143 -4.57 -5.40 -30.56
N ARG A 144 -3.24 -5.41 -30.50
CA ARG A 144 -2.40 -6.39 -31.21
C ARG A 144 -2.42 -7.77 -30.55
N GLY A 145 -2.97 -7.88 -29.35
CA GLY A 145 -3.03 -9.12 -28.58
C GLY A 145 -1.67 -9.43 -27.97
N THR A 146 -1.57 -9.27 -26.65
CA THR A 146 -0.59 -9.99 -25.83
C THR A 146 -0.75 -11.49 -26.00
#